data_AF-A0A537WEA8-F1
#
_entry.id   AF-A0A537WEA8-F1
#
_cell.length_a   1.000
_cell.length_b   1.000
_cell.length_c   1.000
_cell.angle_alpha   90.00
_cell.angle_beta   90.00
_cell.angle_gamma   90.00
#
_symmetry.space_group_name_H-M   'P 1'
#
loop_
_entity.id
_entity.type
_entity.pdbx_description
1 polymer ?
#
loop_
_entity_poly.entity_id
_entity_poly.type
_entity_poly.pdbx_seq_one_letter_code
_entity_poly.pdbx_strand_id
1 'polypeptide(L)'
;MKQAAPLAALTVAATLVTVPAWGESDIVGTPAVIRDFLIQNVCLDPNGAVTTGVSPVDGNPACRNQRDLRPGERLPYHKHDHPNQGDARPLGYQRHDSYPVETAGFGEVVEHSFDFGGFEERRFGVFDRADGGDIAVLSPGRVSFAATEDGGAGFQMFVGECSGPVTPEVLTHSWIIAELDGKRPLQGETIARLSNLTVGRQETCPIRFGAAYTRWHIAPFHYRAIPGQGAPITLTTLISDHYGGAGPSDADHVERFYFTRELGGTRWERWQNANGNRQFSAAKVADTARTFAATGRCSAPPVPEGGASMVLIDCREWTRIVPPSDPTGDRPGFFIEELRSRAGAPGFFAPPEKGR
;
A
#
# COMPACT_ATOMS: atom_id res chain seq x y z
N MET A 1 -28.27 -63.01 21.05
CA MET A 1 -27.70 -61.97 21.94
C MET A 1 -26.46 -61.41 21.26
N LYS A 2 -26.52 -60.16 20.77
CA LYS A 2 -25.46 -59.51 20.00
C LYS A 2 -24.45 -58.87 20.95
N GLN A 3 -23.18 -59.19 20.79
CA GLN A 3 -22.06 -58.57 21.50
C GLN A 3 -21.86 -57.13 21.00
N ALA A 4 -21.75 -56.18 21.94
CA ALA A 4 -21.40 -54.80 21.66
C ALA A 4 -19.87 -54.64 21.72
N ALA A 5 -19.29 -54.06 20.66
CA ALA A 5 -17.89 -53.64 20.64
C ALA A 5 -17.73 -52.28 21.34
N PRO A 6 -16.59 -51.99 22.00
CA PRO A 6 -16.37 -50.71 22.66
C PRO A 6 -15.97 -49.65 21.63
N LEU A 7 -16.58 -48.46 21.71
CA LEU A 7 -16.14 -47.28 20.97
C LEU A 7 -14.79 -46.81 21.54
N ALA A 8 -13.75 -46.81 20.70
CA ALA A 8 -12.51 -46.11 20.99
C ALA A 8 -12.73 -44.60 20.83
N ALA A 9 -12.52 -43.84 21.91
CA ALA A 9 -12.53 -42.39 21.87
C ALA A 9 -11.25 -41.90 21.18
N LEU A 10 -11.38 -41.38 19.95
CA LEU A 10 -10.32 -40.61 19.30
C LEU A 10 -10.21 -39.26 20.01
N THR A 11 -9.18 -39.11 20.83
CA THR A 11 -8.76 -37.81 21.36
C THR A 11 -8.10 -37.05 20.21
N VAL A 12 -8.82 -36.10 19.62
CA VAL A 12 -8.23 -35.15 18.68
C VAL A 12 -7.33 -34.22 19.50
N ALA A 13 -6.02 -34.49 19.47
CA ALA A 13 -5.03 -33.57 20.00
C ALA A 13 -5.06 -32.31 19.13
N ALA A 14 -5.66 -31.24 19.66
CA ALA A 14 -5.54 -29.91 19.08
C ALA A 14 -4.06 -29.50 19.15
N THR A 15 -3.33 -29.67 18.05
CA THR A 15 -2.03 -29.03 17.88
C THR A 15 -2.25 -27.53 17.92
N LEU A 16 -1.90 -26.92 19.05
CA LEU A 16 -1.71 -25.48 19.16
C LEU A 16 -0.65 -25.11 18.12
N VAL A 17 -1.09 -24.57 16.99
CA VAL A 17 -0.20 -23.90 16.05
C VAL A 17 0.28 -22.65 16.78
N THR A 18 1.47 -22.72 17.37
CA THR A 18 2.19 -21.53 17.80
C THR A 18 2.51 -20.74 16.55
N VAL A 19 1.74 -19.67 16.30
CA VAL A 19 2.11 -18.67 15.31
C VAL A 19 3.48 -18.15 15.75
N PRO A 20 4.53 -18.22 14.90
CA PRO A 20 5.83 -17.69 15.29
C PRO A 20 5.64 -16.22 15.68
N ALA A 21 6.17 -15.85 16.85
CA ALA A 21 6.48 -14.45 17.12
C ALA A 21 7.25 -13.91 15.91
N TRP A 22 6.95 -12.66 15.51
CA TRP A 22 7.51 -12.08 14.30
C TRP A 22 9.01 -12.33 14.27
N GLY A 23 9.50 -13.01 13.23
CA GLY A 23 10.93 -13.23 13.09
C GLY A 23 11.61 -11.87 13.03
N GLU A 24 12.61 -11.64 13.88
CA GLU A 24 13.43 -10.44 13.78
C GLU A 24 14.09 -10.44 12.40
N SER A 25 13.84 -9.39 11.62
CA SER A 25 14.52 -9.15 10.36
C SER A 25 15.78 -8.34 10.62
N ASP A 26 16.91 -8.76 10.09
CA ASP A 26 18.17 -8.01 10.21
C ASP A 26 18.28 -6.83 9.21
N ILE A 27 17.22 -6.55 8.45
CA ILE A 27 17.21 -5.47 7.47
C ILE A 27 17.20 -4.13 8.20
N VAL A 28 18.32 -3.41 8.14
CA VAL A 28 18.48 -2.10 8.79
C VAL A 28 17.69 -1.01 8.07
N GLY A 29 16.96 -0.20 8.84
CA GLY A 29 16.16 0.90 8.32
C GLY A 29 17.02 2.09 7.87
N THR A 30 17.39 2.11 6.59
CA THR A 30 18.10 3.24 5.95
C THR A 30 17.24 3.88 4.85
N PRO A 31 17.52 5.14 4.43
CA PRO A 31 16.82 5.76 3.30
C PRO A 31 16.87 4.95 2.00
N ALA A 32 18.00 4.30 1.70
CA ALA A 32 18.13 3.47 0.50
C ALA A 32 17.27 2.20 0.60
N VAL A 33 17.24 1.56 1.77
CA VAL A 33 16.43 0.36 2.00
C VAL A 33 14.95 0.67 1.90
N ILE A 34 14.47 1.73 2.55
CA ILE A 34 13.04 2.07 2.48
C ILE A 34 12.62 2.46 1.05
N ARG A 35 13.49 3.16 0.31
CA ARG A 35 13.26 3.54 -1.09
C ARG A 35 13.04 2.30 -1.97
N ASP A 36 13.90 1.30 -1.82
CA ASP A 36 13.82 -0.01 -2.52
C ASP A 36 12.49 -0.72 -2.23
N PHE A 37 11.95 -0.62 -1.01
CA PHE A 37 10.61 -1.16 -0.71
C PHE A 37 9.45 -0.38 -1.32
N LEU A 38 9.60 0.92 -1.61
CA LEU A 38 8.50 1.76 -2.09
C LEU A 38 8.35 1.74 -3.61
N ILE A 39 9.42 1.47 -4.35
CA ILE A 39 9.44 1.57 -5.82
C ILE A 39 9.31 0.17 -6.44
N GLN A 40 8.52 0.04 -7.51
CA GLN A 40 8.47 -1.21 -8.26
C GLN A 40 9.74 -1.41 -9.10
N ASN A 41 10.21 -2.64 -9.19
CA ASN A 41 11.39 -2.99 -9.97
C ASN A 41 11.09 -3.19 -11.45
N VAL A 42 12.11 -3.02 -12.27
CA VAL A 42 12.14 -3.39 -13.67
C VAL A 42 13.12 -4.53 -13.91
N CYS A 43 12.75 -5.44 -14.81
CA CYS A 43 13.63 -6.52 -15.25
C CYS A 43 14.57 -6.02 -16.35
N LEU A 44 15.82 -6.46 -16.31
CA LEU A 44 16.86 -6.06 -17.26
C LEU A 44 17.30 -7.24 -18.13
N ASP A 45 17.49 -6.96 -19.42
CA ASP A 45 18.13 -7.88 -20.35
C ASP A 45 19.66 -7.99 -20.06
N PRO A 46 20.40 -8.89 -20.73
CA PRO A 46 21.85 -9.00 -20.55
C PRO A 46 22.66 -7.74 -20.90
N ASN A 47 22.08 -6.79 -21.66
CA ASN A 47 22.69 -5.51 -22.01
C ASN A 47 22.34 -4.39 -21.01
N GLY A 48 21.50 -4.68 -20.01
CA GLY A 48 21.02 -3.71 -19.03
C GLY A 48 19.82 -2.88 -19.49
N ALA A 49 19.19 -3.23 -20.61
CA ALA A 49 17.97 -2.59 -21.09
C ALA A 49 16.73 -3.12 -20.36
N VAL A 50 15.74 -2.26 -20.11
CA VAL A 50 14.47 -2.66 -19.49
C VAL A 50 13.71 -3.60 -20.42
N THR A 51 13.25 -4.72 -19.87
CA THR A 51 12.43 -5.70 -20.59
C THR A 51 10.94 -5.40 -20.38
N THR A 52 10.25 -4.99 -21.43
CA THR A 52 8.80 -4.72 -21.40
C THR A 52 7.98 -6.01 -21.24
N GLY A 53 6.89 -5.94 -20.47
CA GLY A 53 5.93 -7.03 -20.24
C GLY A 53 6.43 -8.11 -19.28
N VAL A 54 7.53 -7.85 -18.57
CA VAL A 54 8.15 -8.78 -17.63
C VAL A 54 8.34 -8.12 -16.27
N SER A 55 7.98 -8.85 -15.22
CA SER A 55 8.08 -8.41 -13.83
C SER A 55 8.93 -9.38 -12.99
N PRO A 56 9.37 -8.96 -11.80
CA PRO A 56 10.11 -9.85 -10.90
C PRO A 56 9.32 -11.02 -10.33
N VAL A 57 7.98 -10.99 -10.42
CA VAL A 57 7.09 -11.92 -9.69
C VAL A 57 6.28 -12.85 -10.60
N ASP A 58 6.30 -12.65 -11.92
CA ASP A 58 5.52 -13.45 -12.87
C ASP A 58 6.16 -14.80 -13.24
N GLY A 59 7.32 -15.12 -12.66
CA GLY A 59 8.07 -16.36 -12.89
C GLY A 59 8.77 -16.41 -14.26
N ASN A 60 8.84 -15.31 -15.00
CA ASN A 60 9.50 -15.27 -16.29
C ASN A 60 11.04 -15.35 -16.13
N PRO A 61 11.70 -16.35 -16.74
CA PRO A 61 13.16 -16.54 -16.60
C PRO A 61 14.00 -15.44 -17.25
N ALA A 62 13.37 -14.50 -17.99
CA ALA A 62 14.03 -13.30 -18.49
C ALA A 62 14.35 -12.30 -17.36
N CYS A 63 13.63 -12.31 -16.24
CA CYS A 63 13.89 -11.43 -15.11
C CYS A 63 15.01 -11.97 -14.19
N ARG A 64 16.22 -12.06 -14.72
CA ARG A 64 17.39 -12.50 -13.92
C ARG A 64 18.04 -11.36 -13.15
N ASN A 65 18.02 -10.18 -13.75
CA ASN A 65 18.56 -8.95 -13.20
C ASN A 65 17.42 -7.96 -13.07
N GLN A 66 17.38 -7.25 -11.95
CA GLN A 66 16.37 -6.23 -11.67
C GLN A 66 16.97 -5.05 -10.93
N ARG A 67 16.25 -3.94 -10.94
CA ARG A 67 16.54 -2.72 -10.17
C ARG A 67 15.26 -1.90 -10.03
N ASP A 68 15.28 -0.92 -9.14
CA ASP A 68 14.23 0.10 -9.04
C ASP A 68 14.02 0.78 -10.40
N LEU A 69 12.75 1.02 -10.73
CA LEU A 69 12.38 1.96 -11.77
C LEU A 69 12.97 3.35 -11.45
N ARG A 70 13.50 4.04 -12.46
CA ARG A 70 14.07 5.39 -12.28
C ARG A 70 13.04 6.47 -12.60
N PRO A 71 13.19 7.69 -12.06
CA PRO A 71 12.32 8.81 -12.40
C PRO A 71 12.20 9.01 -13.92
N GLY A 72 10.96 9.05 -14.41
CA GLY A 72 10.64 9.26 -15.83
C GLY A 72 10.83 8.05 -16.75
N GLU A 73 11.29 6.90 -16.25
CA GLU A 73 11.30 5.66 -17.06
C GLU A 73 9.88 5.16 -17.32
N ARG A 74 9.66 4.65 -18.54
CA ARG A 74 8.39 4.02 -18.91
C ARG A 74 8.11 2.81 -18.04
N LEU A 75 6.85 2.65 -17.64
CA LEU A 75 6.35 1.50 -16.90
C LEU A 75 6.35 0.28 -17.84
N PRO A 76 7.20 -0.73 -17.59
CA PRO A 76 7.27 -1.90 -18.46
C PRO A 76 6.15 -2.91 -18.18
N TYR A 77 5.39 -2.73 -17.11
CA TYR A 77 4.22 -3.51 -16.74
C TYR A 77 3.39 -2.71 -15.72
N HIS A 78 2.15 -3.14 -15.53
CA HIS A 78 1.22 -2.63 -14.53
C HIS A 78 0.87 -3.69 -13.51
N LYS A 79 0.59 -3.24 -12.30
CA LYS A 79 0.11 -4.10 -11.22
C LYS A 79 -1.38 -3.87 -11.03
N HIS A 80 -2.17 -4.93 -11.12
CA HIS A 80 -3.62 -4.91 -10.94
C HIS A 80 -4.01 -5.73 -9.72
N ASP A 81 -5.11 -5.37 -9.07
CA ASP A 81 -5.72 -6.20 -8.05
C ASP A 81 -6.37 -7.45 -8.66
N HIS A 82 -6.59 -8.46 -7.82
CA HIS A 82 -7.32 -9.64 -8.26
C HIS A 82 -8.82 -9.34 -8.34
N PRO A 83 -9.52 -9.85 -9.36
CA PRO A 83 -10.97 -9.69 -9.45
C PRO A 83 -11.68 -10.46 -8.33
N ASN A 84 -12.89 -10.02 -7.99
CA ASN A 84 -13.76 -10.80 -7.12
C ASN A 84 -14.14 -12.11 -7.82
N GLN A 85 -14.39 -13.16 -7.03
CA GLN A 85 -15.02 -14.37 -7.55
C GLN A 85 -16.37 -14.03 -8.20
N GLY A 86 -16.55 -14.46 -9.45
CA GLY A 86 -17.76 -14.16 -10.22
C GLY A 86 -17.84 -12.74 -10.80
N ASP A 87 -16.80 -11.93 -10.63
CA ASP A 87 -16.70 -10.62 -11.28
C ASP A 87 -16.43 -10.76 -12.78
N ALA A 88 -17.15 -9.98 -13.59
CA ALA A 88 -16.95 -9.94 -15.04
C ALA A 88 -15.70 -9.14 -15.43
N ARG A 89 -15.05 -8.43 -14.50
CA ARG A 89 -13.83 -7.64 -14.73
C ARG A 89 -12.59 -8.53 -14.73
N PRO A 90 -12.02 -8.90 -15.89
CA PRO A 90 -10.92 -9.85 -15.93
C PRO A 90 -9.60 -9.28 -15.39
N LEU A 91 -9.48 -7.95 -15.32
CA LEU A 91 -8.27 -7.23 -14.89
C LEU A 91 -8.38 -6.65 -13.47
N GLY A 92 -9.36 -7.08 -12.68
CA GLY A 92 -9.61 -6.48 -11.38
C GLY A 92 -10.33 -5.14 -11.45
N TYR A 93 -10.39 -4.48 -10.30
CA TYR A 93 -11.02 -3.18 -10.08
C TYR A 93 -10.03 -2.02 -10.13
N GLN A 94 -8.78 -2.25 -9.73
CA GLN A 94 -7.78 -1.20 -9.56
C GLN A 94 -6.41 -1.63 -10.10
N ARG A 95 -5.81 -0.74 -10.90
CA ARG A 95 -4.39 -0.71 -11.23
C ARG A 95 -3.67 0.21 -10.23
N HIS A 96 -2.50 -0.23 -9.77
CA HIS A 96 -1.72 0.48 -8.77
C HIS A 96 -0.23 0.34 -9.03
N ASP A 97 0.38 1.36 -9.62
CA ASP A 97 1.81 1.39 -9.89
C ASP A 97 2.55 2.12 -8.76
N SER A 98 3.86 1.93 -8.66
CA SER A 98 4.68 2.53 -7.61
C SER A 98 6.01 3.01 -8.20
N TYR A 99 6.14 4.30 -8.41
CA TYR A 99 7.25 4.87 -9.19
C TYR A 99 7.75 6.19 -8.61
N PRO A 100 9.05 6.47 -8.74
CA PRO A 100 9.62 7.71 -8.24
C PRO A 100 9.27 8.88 -9.16
N VAL A 101 9.01 10.04 -8.56
CA VAL A 101 8.68 11.30 -9.23
C VAL A 101 9.49 12.43 -8.60
N GLU A 102 10.13 13.25 -9.42
CA GLU A 102 10.85 14.44 -8.95
C GLU A 102 9.88 15.59 -8.68
N THR A 103 10.07 16.27 -7.55
CA THR A 103 9.26 17.41 -7.09
C THR A 103 10.12 18.57 -6.61
N ALA A 104 9.61 19.79 -6.72
CA ALA A 104 10.31 21.00 -6.30
C ALA A 104 10.54 21.09 -4.79
N GLY A 105 9.59 20.62 -3.98
CA GLY A 105 9.66 20.79 -2.52
C GLY A 105 10.22 19.62 -1.74
N PHE A 106 10.24 18.41 -2.33
CA PHE A 106 10.71 17.20 -1.64
C PHE A 106 11.88 16.51 -2.34
N GLY A 107 12.27 16.95 -3.54
CA GLY A 107 13.10 16.14 -4.43
C GLY A 107 12.31 14.92 -4.90
N GLU A 108 12.93 13.74 -4.84
CA GLU A 108 12.27 12.49 -5.22
C GLU A 108 11.22 12.08 -4.17
N VAL A 109 10.00 11.83 -4.64
CA VAL A 109 8.91 11.18 -3.90
C VAL A 109 8.53 9.89 -4.60
N VAL A 110 7.77 9.01 -3.95
CA VAL A 110 7.18 7.84 -4.61
C VAL A 110 5.68 8.06 -4.75
N GLU A 111 5.18 7.98 -5.98
CA GLU A 111 3.76 7.96 -6.27
C GLU A 111 3.27 6.51 -6.28
N HIS A 112 2.21 6.25 -5.51
CA HIS A 112 1.45 5.01 -5.52
C HIS A 112 0.09 5.29 -6.18
N SER A 113 -0.06 4.98 -7.46
CA SER A 113 -1.23 5.41 -8.23
C SER A 113 -2.48 4.59 -7.89
N PHE A 114 -3.64 5.22 -7.94
CA PHE A 114 -4.95 4.58 -7.90
C PHE A 114 -5.67 4.84 -9.23
N ASP A 115 -5.64 3.86 -10.12
CA ASP A 115 -6.31 3.90 -11.42
C ASP A 115 -7.40 2.83 -11.42
N PHE A 116 -8.68 3.22 -11.39
CA PHE A 116 -9.78 2.26 -11.39
C PHE A 116 -10.47 2.19 -12.75
N GLY A 117 -10.70 0.98 -13.22
CA GLY A 117 -11.25 0.74 -14.54
C GLY A 117 -11.91 -0.62 -14.70
N GLY A 118 -12.38 -0.89 -15.92
CA GLY A 118 -13.04 -2.14 -16.27
C GLY A 118 -14.54 -2.18 -15.96
N PHE A 119 -15.14 -1.06 -15.56
CA PHE A 119 -16.57 -0.94 -15.34
C PHE A 119 -17.08 0.43 -15.79
N GLU A 120 -18.36 0.47 -16.15
CA GLU A 120 -19.04 1.69 -16.60
C GLU A 120 -18.25 2.39 -17.72
N GLU A 121 -18.04 3.71 -17.62
CA GLU A 121 -17.27 4.51 -18.57
C GLU A 121 -15.76 4.59 -18.23
N ARG A 122 -15.32 3.92 -17.16
CA ARG A 122 -13.95 4.04 -16.63
C ARG A 122 -12.97 3.09 -17.30
N ARG A 123 -11.78 3.60 -17.60
CA ARG A 123 -10.75 2.86 -18.34
C ARG A 123 -9.38 3.04 -17.71
N PHE A 124 -8.68 1.93 -17.51
CA PHE A 124 -7.29 1.98 -17.09
C PHE A 124 -6.43 2.79 -18.06
N GLY A 125 -5.49 3.56 -17.51
CA GLY A 125 -4.57 4.42 -18.25
C GLY A 125 -5.15 5.78 -18.65
N VAL A 126 -6.36 6.12 -18.19
CA VAL A 126 -6.96 7.45 -18.33
C VAL A 126 -7.29 7.95 -16.93
N PHE A 127 -6.92 9.19 -16.60
CA PHE A 127 -7.28 9.76 -15.29
C PHE A 127 -8.78 10.12 -15.28
N ASP A 128 -9.58 9.23 -14.71
CA ASP A 128 -11.02 9.37 -14.53
C ASP A 128 -11.36 9.94 -13.14
N ARG A 129 -12.62 10.37 -12.96
CA ARG A 129 -13.09 10.78 -11.63
C ARG A 129 -12.94 9.61 -10.65
N ALA A 130 -12.44 9.91 -9.45
CA ALA A 130 -12.12 8.96 -8.37
C ALA A 130 -10.82 8.18 -8.58
N ASP A 131 -10.04 8.48 -9.62
CA ASP A 131 -8.62 8.13 -9.66
C ASP A 131 -7.79 9.09 -8.81
N GLY A 132 -6.57 8.67 -8.49
CA GLY A 132 -5.65 9.44 -7.66
C GLY A 132 -4.45 8.60 -7.27
N GLY A 133 -4.13 8.59 -5.98
CA GLY A 133 -2.98 7.87 -5.45
C GLY A 133 -2.50 8.42 -4.12
N ASP A 134 -1.50 7.76 -3.55
CA ASP A 134 -0.75 8.26 -2.41
C ASP A 134 0.61 8.81 -2.85
N ILE A 135 1.07 9.85 -2.16
CA ILE A 135 2.42 10.41 -2.35
C ILE A 135 3.24 10.15 -1.09
N ALA A 136 4.19 9.22 -1.18
CA ALA A 136 5.15 8.94 -0.12
C ALA A 136 6.37 9.87 -0.23
N VAL A 137 6.63 10.65 0.81
CA VAL A 137 7.79 11.55 0.91
C VAL A 137 8.91 10.88 1.69
N LEU A 138 10.12 10.89 1.13
CA LEU A 138 11.32 10.44 1.81
C LEU A 138 11.97 11.64 2.51
N SER A 139 12.29 11.48 3.80
CA SER A 139 12.94 12.52 4.58
C SER A 139 14.02 11.91 5.49
N PRO A 140 14.96 12.73 6.01
CA PRO A 140 15.95 12.22 6.96
C PRO A 140 15.27 11.55 8.16
N GLY A 141 15.47 10.25 8.28
CA GLY A 141 14.99 9.47 9.41
C GLY A 141 13.54 8.99 9.36
N ARG A 142 12.79 9.20 8.25
CA ARG A 142 11.43 8.65 8.10
C ARG A 142 10.89 8.71 6.67
N VAL A 143 9.84 7.93 6.45
CA VAL A 143 8.94 8.02 5.29
C VAL A 143 7.51 8.20 5.79
N SER A 144 6.76 9.06 5.10
CA SER A 144 5.34 9.33 5.40
C SER A 144 4.54 9.50 4.11
N PHE A 145 3.25 9.18 4.13
CA PHE A 145 2.34 9.64 3.10
C PHE A 145 2.01 11.12 3.34
N ALA A 146 2.41 11.99 2.42
CA ALA A 146 2.16 13.42 2.48
C ALA A 146 0.79 13.82 1.93
N ALA A 147 0.25 13.03 1.00
CA ALA A 147 -1.03 13.30 0.37
C ALA A 147 -1.66 12.02 -0.16
N THR A 148 -2.99 12.06 -0.30
CA THR A 148 -3.80 11.01 -0.92
C THR A 148 -4.89 11.64 -1.77
N GLU A 149 -5.30 10.95 -2.83
CA GLU A 149 -6.59 11.13 -3.45
C GLU A 149 -7.20 9.76 -3.71
N ASP A 150 -8.28 9.46 -3.00
CA ASP A 150 -9.07 8.26 -3.21
C ASP A 150 -10.46 8.60 -3.78
N GLY A 151 -11.22 7.57 -4.12
CA GLY A 151 -12.55 7.74 -4.68
C GLY A 151 -13.61 8.30 -3.72
N GLY A 152 -13.28 8.48 -2.43
CA GLY A 152 -14.23 8.88 -1.39
C GLY A 152 -14.18 10.37 -1.04
N ALA A 153 -12.97 10.94 -0.93
CA ALA A 153 -12.79 12.25 -0.31
C ALA A 153 -12.06 13.31 -1.15
N GLY A 154 -11.65 12.95 -2.37
CA GLY A 154 -10.86 13.80 -3.28
C GLY A 154 -9.44 14.05 -2.74
N PHE A 155 -8.72 14.97 -3.37
CA PHE A 155 -7.34 15.27 -2.96
C PHE A 155 -7.23 15.87 -1.55
N GLN A 156 -6.38 15.25 -0.73
CA GLN A 156 -6.10 15.64 0.64
C GLN A 156 -4.59 15.59 0.91
N MET A 157 -4.10 16.55 1.70
CA MET A 157 -2.76 16.48 2.28
C MET A 157 -2.85 16.05 3.73
N PHE A 158 -1.90 15.22 4.17
CA PHE A 158 -1.73 14.86 5.56
C PHE A 158 -0.70 15.80 6.19
N VAL A 159 -1.14 16.61 7.14
CA VAL A 159 -0.28 17.57 7.84
C VAL A 159 -0.02 17.07 9.26
N GLY A 160 1.27 16.91 9.60
CA GLY A 160 1.71 16.66 10.97
C GLY A 160 1.54 17.87 11.88
N GLU A 161 1.75 17.70 13.18
CA GLU A 161 1.72 18.79 14.16
C GLU A 161 2.58 19.98 13.72
N CYS A 162 1.95 21.14 13.59
CA CYS A 162 2.62 22.35 13.15
C CYS A 162 1.88 23.62 13.57
N SER A 163 2.51 24.77 13.35
CA SER A 163 1.92 26.10 13.59
C SER A 163 2.30 27.05 12.46
N GLY A 164 1.39 27.93 12.05
CA GLY A 164 1.64 28.91 10.99
C GLY A 164 1.30 28.37 9.59
N PRO A 165 1.99 28.81 8.53
CA PRO A 165 1.78 28.34 7.17
C PRO A 165 2.13 26.85 6.99
N VAL A 166 1.44 26.17 6.09
CA VAL A 166 1.78 24.80 5.68
C VAL A 166 3.03 24.83 4.80
N THR A 167 4.10 24.17 5.24
CA THR A 167 5.38 24.05 4.50
C THR A 167 5.62 22.58 4.11
N PRO A 168 6.58 22.27 3.20
CA PRO A 168 6.89 20.87 2.89
C PRO A 168 7.28 20.05 4.13
N GLU A 169 8.00 20.64 5.07
CA GLU A 169 8.47 19.97 6.29
C GLU A 169 7.33 19.39 7.14
N VAL A 170 6.18 20.05 7.23
CA VAL A 170 5.06 19.54 8.05
C VAL A 170 4.40 18.31 7.42
N LEU A 171 4.62 18.07 6.12
CA LEU A 171 4.11 16.91 5.40
C LEU A 171 5.03 15.69 5.53
N THR A 172 6.27 15.85 5.99
CA THR A 172 7.16 14.71 6.27
C THR A 172 6.88 14.08 7.63
N HIS A 173 6.26 14.82 8.55
CA HIS A 173 5.87 14.36 9.89
C HIS A 173 4.39 13.93 9.99
N SER A 174 3.83 13.46 8.88
CA SER A 174 2.40 13.24 8.69
C SER A 174 2.00 11.78 8.92
N TRP A 175 1.39 11.09 7.95
CA TRP A 175 0.98 9.71 8.06
C TRP A 175 2.19 8.79 7.86
N ILE A 176 2.97 8.62 8.94
CA ILE A 176 4.25 7.89 8.95
C ILE A 176 4.04 6.44 8.51
N ILE A 177 4.86 5.98 7.56
CA ILE A 177 4.98 4.56 7.16
C ILE A 177 6.05 3.87 8.01
N ALA A 178 7.21 4.52 8.17
CA ALA A 178 8.30 4.00 9.00
C ALA A 178 9.24 5.13 9.44
N GLU A 179 9.79 5.01 10.65
CA GLU A 179 10.96 5.76 11.09
C GLU A 179 12.24 4.95 10.82
N LEU A 180 13.32 5.66 10.51
CA LEU A 180 14.60 5.13 10.07
C LEU A 180 15.69 5.63 11.02
N ASP A 181 16.37 4.73 11.72
CA ASP A 181 17.47 5.08 12.61
C ASP A 181 18.86 4.74 12.05
N GLY A 182 18.92 4.04 10.92
CA GLY A 182 20.15 3.60 10.25
C GLY A 182 21.01 2.62 11.03
N LYS A 183 20.54 2.08 12.16
CA LYS A 183 21.34 1.23 13.08
C LYS A 183 20.60 0.01 13.60
N ARG A 184 19.27 0.04 13.63
CA ARG A 184 18.42 -1.07 14.10
C ARG A 184 17.65 -1.64 12.91
N PRO A 185 17.13 -2.87 13.07
CA PRO A 185 16.12 -3.42 12.18
C PRO A 185 15.02 -2.42 11.83
N LEU A 186 14.53 -2.46 10.59
CA LEU A 186 13.40 -1.68 10.09
C LEU A 186 12.10 -2.20 10.72
N GLN A 187 11.94 -1.91 12.00
CA GLN A 187 10.79 -2.24 12.82
C GLN A 187 10.62 -1.17 13.89
N GLY A 188 9.39 -0.90 14.28
CA GLY A 188 9.12 0.07 15.31
C GLY A 188 7.66 0.45 15.41
N GLU A 189 7.39 1.39 16.29
CA GLU A 189 6.08 1.98 16.50
C GLU A 189 6.24 3.45 16.83
N THR A 190 5.23 4.25 16.47
CA THR A 190 5.16 5.68 16.77
C THR A 190 3.70 6.12 16.83
N ILE A 191 3.45 7.36 17.28
CA ILE A 191 2.13 7.96 17.18
C ILE A 191 2.25 9.24 16.37
N ALA A 192 1.85 9.18 15.11
CA ALA A 192 1.70 10.36 14.29
C ALA A 192 0.53 11.20 14.80
N ARG A 193 0.76 12.51 14.95
CA ARG A 193 -0.31 13.49 15.20
C ARG A 193 -0.57 14.22 13.90
N LEU A 194 -1.67 13.89 13.21
CA LEU A 194 -1.96 14.45 11.90
C LEU A 194 -3.40 14.92 11.73
N SER A 195 -3.61 15.75 10.73
CA SER A 195 -4.93 16.17 10.24
C SER A 195 -4.91 16.26 8.73
N ASN A 196 -6.06 16.00 8.11
CA ASN A 196 -6.23 16.11 6.67
C ASN A 196 -6.52 17.58 6.31
N LEU A 197 -5.91 18.07 5.24
CA LEU A 197 -6.20 19.35 4.64
C LEU A 197 -6.79 19.17 3.26
N THR A 198 -7.93 19.80 3.01
CA THR A 198 -8.46 19.97 1.65
C THR A 198 -7.75 21.17 1.00
N VAL A 199 -7.04 20.91 -0.10
CA VAL A 199 -6.31 21.95 -0.82
C VAL A 199 -7.25 23.02 -1.38
N GLY A 200 -6.77 24.27 -1.37
CA GLY A 200 -7.55 25.45 -1.77
C GLY A 200 -8.54 25.96 -0.72
N ARG A 201 -8.67 25.27 0.42
CA ARG A 201 -9.52 25.72 1.54
C ARG A 201 -8.72 26.20 2.75
N GLN A 202 -7.49 25.71 2.92
CA GLN A 202 -6.68 26.00 4.10
C GLN A 202 -5.19 26.00 3.74
N GLU A 203 -4.52 27.12 4.06
CA GLU A 203 -3.07 27.33 3.83
C GLU A 203 -2.27 27.37 5.14
N THR A 204 -2.95 27.26 6.27
CA THR A 204 -2.36 27.29 7.62
C THR A 204 -2.57 25.99 8.35
N CYS A 205 -1.67 25.68 9.29
CA CYS A 205 -1.71 24.49 10.12
C CYS A 205 -3.03 24.38 10.90
N PRO A 206 -3.64 23.17 10.95
CA PRO A 206 -4.76 22.87 11.83
C PRO A 206 -4.43 23.16 13.30
N ILE A 207 -5.47 23.47 14.07
CA ILE A 207 -5.36 23.65 15.53
C ILE A 207 -5.58 22.34 16.31
N ARG A 208 -5.95 21.25 15.63
CA ARG A 208 -6.23 19.94 16.21
C ARG A 208 -5.68 18.84 15.32
N PHE A 209 -5.08 17.84 15.95
CA PHE A 209 -4.46 16.70 15.29
C PHE A 209 -4.99 15.40 15.89
N GLY A 210 -5.41 14.47 15.04
CA GLY A 210 -5.81 13.12 15.40
C GLY A 210 -4.62 12.28 15.84
N ALA A 211 -4.89 11.14 16.48
CA ALA A 211 -3.88 10.14 16.75
C ALA A 211 -3.89 9.12 15.61
N ALA A 212 -2.73 8.80 15.07
CA ALA A 212 -2.52 7.60 14.29
C ALA A 212 -1.33 6.85 14.90
N TYR A 213 -1.61 5.90 15.79
CA TYR A 213 -0.61 4.95 16.21
C TYR A 213 -0.23 4.11 14.98
N THR A 214 1.07 4.08 14.67
CA THR A 214 1.62 3.33 13.54
C THR A 214 2.60 2.29 14.07
N ARG A 215 2.57 1.08 13.54
CA ARG A 215 3.59 0.05 13.76
C ARG A 215 4.07 -0.51 12.43
N TRP A 216 5.37 -0.69 12.28
CA TRP A 216 5.95 -1.29 11.09
C TRP A 216 6.95 -2.40 11.44
N HIS A 217 7.10 -3.33 10.52
CA HIS A 217 8.07 -4.42 10.61
C HIS A 217 8.29 -5.05 9.24
N ILE A 218 9.36 -5.84 9.14
CA ILE A 218 9.62 -6.69 7.99
C ILE A 218 9.21 -8.13 8.32
N ALA A 219 8.43 -8.75 7.45
CA ALA A 219 8.08 -10.15 7.53
C ALA A 219 7.97 -10.79 6.14
N PRO A 220 8.17 -12.11 6.01
CA PRO A 220 7.78 -12.80 4.80
C PRO A 220 6.25 -12.81 4.67
N PHE A 221 5.72 -12.46 3.50
CA PHE A 221 4.30 -12.56 3.20
C PHE A 221 4.07 -13.42 1.95
N HIS A 222 3.08 -14.31 2.02
CA HIS A 222 2.74 -15.20 0.91
C HIS A 222 1.69 -14.54 0.01
N TYR A 223 2.11 -14.19 -1.20
CA TYR A 223 1.27 -13.60 -2.22
C TYR A 223 0.79 -14.64 -3.21
N ARG A 224 -0.44 -14.50 -3.67
CA ARG A 224 -0.96 -15.36 -4.72
C ARG A 224 -0.43 -14.90 -6.07
N ALA A 225 -0.31 -15.85 -6.99
CA ALA A 225 -0.16 -15.57 -8.40
C ALA A 225 -1.48 -15.79 -9.14
N ILE A 226 -1.64 -15.15 -10.29
CA ILE A 226 -2.72 -15.45 -11.22
C ILE A 226 -2.35 -16.71 -12.02
N PRO A 227 -3.30 -17.64 -12.26
CA PRO A 227 -3.06 -18.76 -13.15
C PRO A 227 -2.46 -18.32 -14.49
N GLY A 228 -1.29 -18.84 -14.83
CA GLY A 228 -0.56 -18.47 -16.06
C GLY A 228 0.46 -17.34 -15.89
N GLN A 229 0.58 -16.71 -14.72
CA GLN A 229 1.60 -15.69 -14.39
C GLN A 229 2.51 -16.14 -13.24
N GLY A 230 2.92 -17.41 -13.28
CA GLY A 230 3.80 -18.01 -12.27
C GLY A 230 3.07 -18.75 -11.15
N ALA A 231 3.82 -19.03 -10.09
CA ALA A 231 3.33 -19.70 -8.88
C ALA A 231 3.21 -18.69 -7.72
N PRO A 232 2.35 -18.95 -6.72
CA PRO A 232 2.35 -18.16 -5.49
C PRO A 232 3.76 -17.98 -4.93
N ILE A 233 4.07 -16.77 -4.46
CA ILE A 233 5.43 -16.37 -4.10
C ILE A 233 5.44 -15.77 -2.69
N THR A 234 6.48 -16.08 -1.93
CA THR A 234 6.71 -15.44 -0.64
C THR A 234 7.75 -14.35 -0.83
N LEU A 235 7.35 -13.10 -0.57
CA LEU A 235 8.24 -11.94 -0.68
C LEU A 235 8.59 -11.43 0.71
N THR A 236 9.76 -10.81 0.83
CA THR A 236 10.11 -10.02 2.01
C THR A 236 9.33 -8.73 1.95
N THR A 237 8.56 -8.44 2.98
CA THR A 237 7.58 -7.36 2.95
C THR A 237 7.72 -6.44 4.14
N LEU A 238 7.77 -5.14 3.90
CA LEU A 238 7.51 -4.12 4.90
C LEU A 238 6.01 -3.99 5.09
N ILE A 239 5.55 -4.27 6.30
CA ILE A 239 4.15 -4.14 6.69
C ILE A 239 4.04 -2.93 7.62
N SER A 240 3.20 -1.97 7.27
CA SER A 240 2.90 -0.78 8.09
C SER A 240 1.42 -0.75 8.45
N ASP A 241 1.13 -0.81 9.74
CA ASP A 241 -0.21 -0.76 10.32
C ASP A 241 -0.49 0.64 10.84
N HIS A 242 -1.59 1.25 10.40
CA HIS A 242 -2.02 2.58 10.79
C HIS A 242 -3.36 2.47 11.51
N TYR A 243 -3.33 2.62 12.83
CA TYR A 243 -4.50 2.45 13.70
C TYR A 243 -5.26 3.76 13.84
N GLY A 244 -6.59 3.70 13.70
CA GLY A 244 -7.49 4.80 14.01
C GLY A 244 -7.57 5.01 15.53
N GLY A 245 -6.60 5.72 16.10
CA GLY A 245 -6.49 5.89 17.55
C GLY A 245 -5.06 6.09 18.03
N ALA A 246 -4.91 6.24 19.35
CA ALA A 246 -3.60 6.43 20.00
C ALA A 246 -2.93 5.12 20.40
N GLY A 247 -3.63 3.99 20.28
CA GLY A 247 -3.11 2.67 20.53
C GLY A 247 -3.93 1.61 19.81
N PRO A 248 -3.44 0.36 19.80
CA PRO A 248 -4.09 -0.70 19.03
C PRO A 248 -5.28 -1.36 19.77
N SER A 249 -5.37 -1.23 21.10
CA SER A 249 -6.41 -1.88 21.91
C SER A 249 -7.79 -1.25 21.78
N ASP A 250 -7.83 0.05 21.49
CA ASP A 250 -9.03 0.86 21.36
C ASP A 250 -9.21 1.42 19.95
N ALA A 251 -8.36 0.99 19.01
CA ALA A 251 -8.44 1.38 17.62
C ALA A 251 -9.80 1.03 17.03
N ASP A 252 -10.37 1.99 16.32
CA ASP A 252 -11.68 1.79 15.69
C ASP A 252 -11.55 1.10 14.33
N HIS A 253 -10.41 1.28 13.65
CA HIS A 253 -10.02 0.62 12.40
C HIS A 253 -8.50 0.51 12.28
N VAL A 254 -8.03 -0.28 11.30
CA VAL A 254 -6.62 -0.31 10.88
C VAL A 254 -6.56 -0.25 9.36
N GLU A 255 -5.71 0.60 8.83
CA GLU A 255 -5.25 0.50 7.44
C GLU A 255 -3.85 -0.11 7.43
N ARG A 256 -3.68 -1.20 6.68
CA ARG A 256 -2.40 -1.89 6.60
C ARG A 256 -1.87 -1.86 5.19
N PHE A 257 -0.64 -1.37 5.05
CA PHE A 257 0.08 -1.28 3.80
C PHE A 257 1.19 -2.32 3.76
N TYR A 258 1.39 -2.91 2.59
CA TYR A 258 2.42 -3.90 2.33
C TYR A 258 3.28 -3.41 1.17
N PHE A 259 4.58 -3.33 1.42
CA PHE A 259 5.58 -2.89 0.47
C PHE A 259 6.61 -3.99 0.24
N THR A 260 6.95 -4.27 -1.01
CA THR A 260 7.97 -5.26 -1.38
C THR A 260 9.02 -4.60 -2.26
N ARG A 261 10.25 -5.12 -2.23
CA ARG A 261 11.34 -4.64 -3.10
C ARG A 261 11.01 -4.82 -4.58
N GLU A 262 10.23 -5.85 -4.88
CA GLU A 262 9.91 -6.23 -6.24
C GLU A 262 8.85 -5.31 -6.85
N LEU A 263 7.85 -4.90 -6.06
CA LEU A 263 6.64 -4.27 -6.58
C LEU A 263 6.32 -2.91 -5.96
N GLY A 264 7.09 -2.41 -5.00
CA GLY A 264 6.69 -1.23 -4.26
C GLY A 264 5.43 -1.49 -3.43
N GLY A 265 4.44 -0.59 -3.49
CA GLY A 265 3.11 -0.83 -2.93
C GLY A 265 2.47 -2.08 -3.52
N THR A 266 2.34 -3.13 -2.71
CA THR A 266 1.98 -4.49 -3.17
C THR A 266 0.60 -4.91 -2.70
N ARG A 267 0.19 -4.45 -1.51
CA ARG A 267 -1.13 -4.75 -0.97
C ARG A 267 -1.56 -3.67 0.02
N TRP A 268 -2.86 -3.45 0.10
CA TRP A 268 -3.51 -2.63 1.12
C TRP A 268 -4.71 -3.36 1.70
N GLU A 269 -4.96 -3.14 2.99
CA GLU A 269 -6.08 -3.73 3.73
C GLU A 269 -6.80 -2.70 4.58
N ARG A 270 -8.13 -2.85 4.65
CA ARG A 270 -8.98 -2.17 5.61
C ARG A 270 -9.54 -3.16 6.62
N TRP A 271 -9.14 -2.96 7.87
CA TRP A 271 -9.68 -3.66 9.02
C TRP A 271 -10.58 -2.74 9.83
N GLN A 272 -11.61 -3.31 10.42
CA GLN A 272 -12.59 -2.58 11.20
C GLN A 272 -12.84 -3.30 12.52
N ASN A 273 -13.01 -2.53 13.61
CA ASN A 273 -13.38 -3.08 14.90
C ASN A 273 -14.73 -3.80 14.78
N ALA A 274 -14.76 -5.09 15.11
CA ALA A 274 -15.91 -5.97 14.97
C ALA A 274 -17.09 -5.53 15.85
N ASN A 275 -16.83 -4.78 16.93
CA ASN A 275 -17.86 -4.21 17.79
C ASN A 275 -18.49 -2.93 17.21
N GLY A 276 -18.06 -2.50 16.02
CA GLY A 276 -18.47 -1.25 15.39
C GLY A 276 -17.61 -0.07 15.83
N ASN A 277 -17.91 1.09 15.25
CA ASN A 277 -17.31 2.38 15.61
C ASN A 277 -18.33 3.52 15.47
N ARG A 278 -17.85 4.77 15.51
CA ARG A 278 -18.70 5.96 15.33
C ARG A 278 -19.38 6.04 13.96
N GLN A 279 -18.82 5.37 12.94
CA GLN A 279 -19.31 5.43 11.57
C GLN A 279 -20.20 4.23 11.21
N PHE A 280 -19.92 3.05 11.78
CA PHE A 280 -20.57 1.79 11.42
C PHE A 280 -21.00 1.00 12.65
N SER A 281 -22.22 0.48 12.63
CA SER A 281 -22.69 -0.47 13.65
C SER A 281 -21.98 -1.82 13.51
N ALA A 282 -21.90 -2.59 14.60
CA ALA A 282 -21.34 -3.94 14.58
C ALA A 282 -22.00 -4.84 13.52
N ALA A 283 -23.32 -4.73 13.35
CA ALA A 283 -24.07 -5.47 12.34
C ALA A 283 -23.62 -5.12 10.91
N LYS A 284 -23.39 -3.82 10.63
CA LYS A 284 -22.88 -3.37 9.34
C LYS A 284 -21.47 -3.87 9.09
N VAL A 285 -20.60 -3.81 10.10
CA VAL A 285 -19.21 -4.31 9.99
C VAL A 285 -19.19 -5.81 9.69
N ALA A 286 -19.98 -6.61 10.43
CA ALA A 286 -20.08 -8.05 10.21
C ALA A 286 -20.62 -8.38 8.80
N ASP A 287 -21.58 -7.61 8.30
CA ASP A 287 -22.12 -7.78 6.95
C ASP A 287 -21.09 -7.46 5.85
N THR A 288 -20.37 -6.34 5.99
CA THR A 288 -19.29 -5.99 5.08
C THR A 288 -18.17 -7.03 5.09
N ALA A 289 -17.76 -7.51 6.27
CA ALA A 289 -16.72 -8.54 6.40
C ALA A 289 -17.13 -9.86 5.73
N ARG A 290 -18.37 -10.32 5.91
CA ARG A 290 -18.89 -11.52 5.22
C ARG A 290 -18.91 -11.34 3.71
N THR A 291 -19.42 -10.20 3.25
CA THR A 291 -19.50 -9.88 1.81
C THR A 291 -18.11 -9.84 1.19
N PHE A 292 -17.17 -9.19 1.86
CA PHE A 292 -15.78 -9.14 1.43
C PHE A 292 -15.13 -10.53 1.40
N ALA A 293 -15.31 -11.34 2.45
CA ALA A 293 -14.75 -12.69 2.50
C ALA A 293 -15.22 -13.57 1.32
N ALA A 294 -16.47 -13.38 0.87
CA ALA A 294 -17.03 -14.07 -0.30
C ALA A 294 -16.38 -13.64 -1.64
N THR A 295 -15.68 -12.50 -1.69
CA THR A 295 -14.99 -12.06 -2.92
C THR A 295 -13.78 -12.91 -3.26
N GLY A 296 -13.10 -13.49 -2.26
CA GLY A 296 -11.88 -14.29 -2.47
C GLY A 296 -10.75 -13.56 -3.22
N ARG A 297 -10.72 -12.22 -3.21
CA ARG A 297 -9.79 -11.41 -4.00
C ARG A 297 -8.40 -11.20 -3.39
N CYS A 298 -8.20 -11.61 -2.14
CA CYS A 298 -6.93 -11.40 -1.45
C CYS A 298 -6.43 -12.67 -0.78
N SER A 299 -5.11 -12.84 -0.72
CA SER A 299 -4.47 -13.85 0.12
C SER A 299 -4.84 -13.63 1.59
N ALA A 300 -4.94 -14.69 2.40
CA ALA A 300 -5.34 -14.58 3.79
C ALA A 300 -4.25 -13.90 4.65
N PRO A 301 -4.53 -12.77 5.30
CA PRO A 301 -3.55 -12.10 6.16
C PRO A 301 -3.70 -12.47 7.64
N PRO A 302 -2.65 -12.27 8.46
CA PRO A 302 -2.80 -12.29 9.91
C PRO A 302 -3.63 -11.10 10.39
N VAL A 303 -4.43 -11.29 11.43
CA VAL A 303 -5.19 -10.21 12.07
C VAL A 303 -4.21 -9.18 12.69
N PRO A 304 -4.47 -7.86 12.60
CA PRO A 304 -3.70 -6.85 13.31
C PRO A 304 -3.62 -7.12 14.81
N GLU A 305 -2.42 -6.90 15.36
CA GLU A 305 -2.14 -7.16 16.77
C GLU A 305 -2.65 -6.02 17.67
N GLY A 306 -2.64 -6.25 18.97
CA GLY A 306 -2.84 -5.19 19.97
C GLY A 306 -4.24 -5.12 20.60
N GLY A 307 -5.06 -6.15 20.42
CA GLY A 307 -6.13 -6.51 21.36
C GLY A 307 -7.55 -6.06 21.01
N ALA A 308 -7.72 -5.13 20.06
CA ALA A 308 -9.03 -4.88 19.47
C ALA A 308 -9.48 -6.07 18.60
N SER A 309 -10.78 -6.39 18.65
CA SER A 309 -11.34 -7.41 17.77
C SER A 309 -11.49 -6.84 16.36
N MET A 310 -10.63 -7.24 15.44
CA MET A 310 -10.57 -6.71 14.08
C MET A 310 -11.08 -7.71 13.06
N VAL A 311 -11.87 -7.24 12.09
CA VAL A 311 -12.29 -8.01 10.91
C VAL A 311 -11.89 -7.29 9.63
N LEU A 312 -11.41 -8.06 8.66
CA LEU A 312 -11.05 -7.54 7.34
C LEU A 312 -12.32 -7.24 6.55
N ILE A 313 -12.46 -5.99 6.11
CA ILE A 313 -13.62 -5.51 5.35
C ILE A 313 -13.28 -5.08 3.93
N ASP A 314 -12.00 -4.82 3.65
CA ASP A 314 -11.52 -4.61 2.30
C ASP A 314 -10.04 -5.00 2.16
N CYS A 315 -9.64 -5.36 0.95
CA CYS A 315 -8.26 -5.56 0.56
C CYS A 315 -8.07 -5.38 -0.95
N ARG A 316 -6.89 -4.87 -1.32
CA ARG A 316 -6.35 -4.83 -2.68
C ARG A 316 -4.99 -5.51 -2.66
N GLU A 317 -4.77 -6.49 -3.54
CA GLU A 317 -3.47 -7.17 -3.67
C GLU A 317 -3.03 -7.07 -5.12
N TRP A 318 -2.01 -6.26 -5.40
CA TRP A 318 -1.60 -5.88 -6.75
C TRP A 318 -0.49 -6.79 -7.30
N THR A 319 -0.77 -8.09 -7.38
CA THR A 319 0.18 -9.10 -7.90
C THR A 319 -0.26 -9.70 -9.24
N ARG A 320 -1.31 -9.16 -9.86
CA ARG A 320 -1.62 -9.41 -11.27
C ARG A 320 -0.78 -8.50 -12.15
N ILE A 321 0.04 -9.07 -13.01
CA ILE A 321 0.96 -8.31 -13.86
C ILE A 321 0.35 -8.15 -15.24
N VAL A 322 0.14 -6.92 -15.68
CA VAL A 322 -0.47 -6.63 -16.98
C VAL A 322 0.57 -5.93 -17.86
N PRO A 323 0.82 -6.40 -19.10
CA PRO A 323 1.68 -5.68 -20.02
C PRO A 323 1.18 -4.26 -20.29
N PRO A 324 2.07 -3.31 -20.60
CA PRO A 324 1.69 -1.95 -20.93
C PRO A 324 0.97 -1.90 -22.28
N SER A 325 0.21 -0.83 -22.50
CA SER A 325 -0.48 -0.61 -23.76
C SER A 325 0.48 -0.25 -24.89
N ASP A 326 1.50 0.55 -24.59
CA ASP A 326 2.62 0.87 -25.47
C ASP A 326 3.68 -0.26 -25.40
N PRO A 327 4.08 -0.89 -26.53
CA PRO A 327 5.11 -1.93 -26.55
C PRO A 327 6.48 -1.49 -26.02
N THR A 328 6.73 -0.18 -25.92
CA THR A 328 7.93 0.41 -25.34
C THR A 328 7.77 0.78 -23.85
N GLY A 329 6.62 0.46 -23.25
CA GLY A 329 6.23 0.80 -21.89
C GLY A 329 5.33 2.03 -21.83
N ASP A 330 4.42 2.09 -20.87
CA ASP A 330 3.51 3.22 -20.68
C ASP A 330 4.21 4.36 -19.95
N ARG A 331 3.80 5.62 -20.16
CA ARG A 331 4.42 6.75 -19.46
C ARG A 331 4.06 6.70 -17.97
N PRO A 332 5.03 6.89 -17.05
CA PRO A 332 4.69 7.25 -15.68
C PRO A 332 4.12 8.68 -15.69
N GLY A 333 3.40 9.06 -14.64
CA GLY A 333 2.80 10.40 -14.56
C GLY A 333 1.29 10.36 -14.72
N PHE A 334 0.65 9.69 -13.76
CA PHE A 334 -0.81 9.57 -13.70
C PHE A 334 -1.38 10.60 -12.72
N PHE A 335 -1.02 10.52 -11.45
CA PHE A 335 -1.64 11.33 -10.41
C PHE A 335 -0.91 12.65 -10.15
N ILE A 336 0.41 12.67 -9.95
CA ILE A 336 1.12 13.93 -9.69
C ILE A 336 1.08 14.86 -10.92
N GLU A 337 1.12 14.30 -12.14
CA GLU A 337 0.95 15.10 -13.36
C GLU A 337 -0.43 15.75 -13.43
N GLU A 338 -1.49 15.00 -13.13
CA GLU A 338 -2.83 15.56 -13.05
C GLU A 338 -2.95 16.59 -11.92
N LEU A 339 -2.37 16.31 -10.74
CA LEU A 339 -2.34 17.27 -9.64
C LEU A 339 -1.70 18.60 -10.05
N ARG A 340 -0.59 18.56 -10.80
CA ARG A 340 0.11 19.76 -11.32
C ARG A 340 -0.71 20.59 -12.30
N SER A 341 -1.70 19.98 -12.96
CA SER A 341 -2.58 20.68 -13.91
C SER A 341 -3.66 21.50 -13.19
N ARG A 342 -3.94 21.19 -11.92
CA ARG A 342 -5.02 21.80 -11.14
C ARG A 342 -4.67 23.20 -10.65
N ALA A 343 -5.63 24.11 -10.72
CA ALA A 343 -5.51 25.42 -10.11
C ALA A 343 -5.32 25.31 -8.59
N GLY A 344 -4.31 26.00 -8.04
CA GLY A 344 -4.02 25.97 -6.60
C GLY A 344 -3.32 24.70 -6.12
N ALA A 345 -2.79 23.87 -7.04
CA ALA A 345 -1.90 22.77 -6.68
C ALA A 345 -0.72 23.28 -5.82
N PRO A 346 -0.39 22.62 -4.70
CA PRO A 346 0.68 23.08 -3.84
C PRO A 346 2.02 23.12 -4.59
N GLY A 347 2.72 24.26 -4.54
CA GLY A 347 3.94 24.49 -5.33
C GLY A 347 5.07 23.50 -5.04
N PHE A 348 5.07 22.86 -3.87
CA PHE A 348 6.05 21.82 -3.55
C PHE A 348 5.88 20.51 -4.33
N PHE A 349 4.72 20.25 -4.94
CA PHE A 349 4.54 19.14 -5.88
C PHE A 349 4.87 19.52 -7.32
N ALA A 350 5.18 20.79 -7.62
CA ALA A 350 5.60 21.21 -8.95
C ALA A 350 6.84 20.41 -9.44
N PRO A 351 7.08 20.32 -10.75
CA PRO A 351 8.33 19.78 -11.26
C PRO A 351 9.54 20.57 -10.71
N PRO A 352 10.71 19.95 -10.55
CA PRO A 352 11.92 20.68 -10.18
C PRO A 352 12.21 21.80 -11.18
N GLU A 353 12.70 22.95 -10.70
CA GLU A 353 13.16 24.02 -11.60
C GLU A 353 14.29 23.48 -12.49
N LYS A 354 14.17 23.65 -13.81
CA LYS A 354 15.23 23.22 -14.74
C LYS A 354 16.45 24.12 -14.57
N GLY A 355 17.43 23.66 -13.81
CA GLY A 355 18.80 24.16 -13.79
C GLY A 355 19.08 25.28 -12.79
N ARG A 356 19.91 24.95 -11.81
CA ARG A 356 21.09 25.77 -11.50
C ARG A 356 22.33 24.94 -11.71
#